data_AF-A0A7S2FFG1-F1
#
_entry.id   AF-A0A7S2FFG1-F1
#
_cell.length_a   1.000
_cell.length_b   1.000
_cell.length_c   1.000
_cell.angle_alpha   90.00
_cell.angle_beta   90.00
_cell.angle_gamma   90.00
#
_symmetry.space_group_name_H-M   'P 1'
#
loop_
_entity.id
_entity.type
_entity.pdbx_description
1 polymer ?
#
loop_
_entity_poly.entity_id
_entity_poly.type
_entity_poly.pdbx_seq_one_letter_code
_entity_poly.pdbx_strand_id
1 'polypeptide(L)'
;VDDEGLPRNVKAIFLLTDGKPNIIPPEGHAAMLKQYKELNGGQICTVSTFGFGYNLDSGILRSLATEGQGIYAFIPDGSLVGTTFVNAVSNTLATYACQAVVKISGLSDFDEVTAIHGYLPGLQGPQHVVQKSWGLQVSIGSVMYGQTRSIIVSVPPPSS
;
A
#
# COMPACT_ATOMS: atom_id res chain seq x y z
N VAL A 1 10.33 -30.00 -6.73
CA VAL A 1 8.92 -29.95 -7.19
C VAL A 1 8.09 -30.15 -5.93
N ASP A 2 7.07 -29.32 -5.78
CA ASP A 2 6.14 -29.18 -4.64
C ASP A 2 6.60 -28.25 -3.50
N ASP A 3 6.53 -26.94 -3.76
CA ASP A 3 6.19 -25.96 -2.72
C ASP A 3 4.67 -26.06 -2.52
N GLU A 4 4.20 -27.00 -1.69
CA GLU A 4 2.84 -26.97 -1.16
C GLU A 4 2.74 -25.78 -0.19
N GLY A 5 2.71 -24.58 -0.75
CA GLY A 5 2.45 -23.36 -0.03
C GLY A 5 1.04 -23.42 0.55
N LEU A 6 0.97 -23.48 1.89
CA LEU A 6 -0.25 -23.23 2.66
C LEU A 6 -1.12 -22.18 1.96
N PRO A 7 -2.44 -22.38 1.81
CA PRO A 7 -3.31 -21.40 1.18
C PRO A 7 -3.15 -20.07 1.91
N ARG A 8 -2.44 -19.13 1.26
CA ARG A 8 -2.27 -17.78 1.78
C ARG A 8 -3.60 -17.09 1.56
N ASN A 9 -4.42 -17.06 2.60
CA ASN A 9 -5.67 -16.32 2.58
C ASN A 9 -5.35 -14.83 2.43
N VAL A 10 -5.39 -14.33 1.19
CA VAL A 10 -5.28 -12.90 0.90
C VAL A 10 -6.48 -12.22 1.54
N LYS A 11 -6.22 -11.34 2.50
CA LYS A 11 -7.26 -10.52 3.15
C LYS A 11 -7.26 -9.15 2.51
N ALA A 12 -8.43 -8.71 2.07
CA ALA A 12 -8.63 -7.38 1.51
C ALA A 12 -9.99 -6.82 1.92
N ILE A 13 -10.05 -5.50 2.11
CA ILE A 13 -11.27 -4.72 2.33
C ILE A 13 -11.45 -3.78 1.14
N PHE A 14 -12.62 -3.83 0.52
CA PHE A 14 -13.04 -2.84 -0.47
C PHE A 14 -14.12 -1.95 0.16
N LEU A 15 -13.79 -0.69 0.39
CA LEU A 15 -14.70 0.33 0.92
C LEU A 15 -15.33 1.10 -0.24
N LEU A 16 -16.65 1.08 -0.32
CA LEU A 16 -17.41 1.71 -1.41
C LEU A 16 -18.25 2.86 -0.83
N THR A 17 -18.26 4.02 -1.49
CA THR A 17 -19.15 5.14 -1.12
C THR A 17 -19.41 6.09 -2.28
N ASP A 18 -20.61 6.65 -2.35
CA ASP A 18 -21.00 7.76 -3.23
C ASP A 18 -21.12 9.10 -2.49
N GLY A 19 -20.76 9.12 -1.20
CA GLY A 19 -21.04 10.22 -0.29
C GLY A 19 -19.86 10.64 0.58
N LYS A 20 -20.14 11.57 1.50
CA LYS A 20 -19.22 12.08 2.51
C LYS A 20 -19.54 11.49 3.87
N PRO A 21 -18.54 11.29 4.75
CA PRO A 21 -18.80 10.90 6.12
C PRO A 21 -19.64 11.99 6.82
N ASN A 22 -20.60 11.56 7.63
CA ASN A 22 -21.41 12.43 8.49
C ASN A 22 -20.87 12.53 9.93
N ILE A 23 -19.92 11.66 10.28
CA ILE A 23 -19.23 11.64 11.57
C ILE A 23 -17.73 11.57 11.29
N ILE A 24 -16.98 12.48 11.89
CA ILE A 24 -15.53 12.53 11.80
C ILE A 24 -14.96 11.97 13.11
N PRO A 25 -14.11 10.92 13.07
CA PRO A 25 -13.47 10.39 14.27
C PRO A 25 -12.57 11.45 14.95
N PRO A 26 -12.29 11.33 16.27
CA PRO A 26 -11.55 12.34 17.03
C PRO A 26 -10.20 12.75 16.44
N GLU A 27 -9.45 11.79 15.86
CA GLU A 27 -8.16 12.03 15.20
C GLU A 27 -8.22 11.99 13.67
N GLY A 28 -9.43 11.86 13.11
CA GLY A 28 -9.66 11.68 11.69
C GLY A 28 -9.54 10.22 11.22
N HIS A 29 -10.02 9.96 10.00
CA HIS A 29 -10.23 8.60 9.49
C HIS A 29 -8.94 7.78 9.35
N ALA A 30 -7.90 8.35 8.73
CA ALA A 30 -6.65 7.63 8.50
C ALA A 30 -5.83 7.44 9.79
N ALA A 31 -5.81 8.41 10.70
CA ALA A 31 -5.12 8.29 11.98
C ALA A 31 -5.73 7.16 12.83
N MET A 32 -7.07 7.10 12.90
CA MET A 32 -7.75 6.01 13.60
C MET A 32 -7.49 4.64 12.96
N LEU A 33 -7.41 4.56 11.62
CA LEU A 33 -7.03 3.31 10.93
C LEU A 33 -5.59 2.89 11.27
N LYS A 34 -4.66 3.85 11.29
CA LYS A 34 -3.27 3.63 11.70
C LYS A 34 -3.19 3.11 13.14
N GLN A 35 -3.86 3.79 14.07
CA GLN A 35 -3.91 3.40 15.48
C GLN A 35 -4.50 2.00 15.63
N TYR A 36 -5.59 1.69 14.93
CA TYR A 36 -6.19 0.36 14.93
C TYR A 36 -5.18 -0.69 14.47
N LYS A 37 -4.44 -0.46 13.38
CA LYS A 37 -3.39 -1.37 12.92
C LYS A 37 -2.30 -1.57 13.99
N GLU A 38 -1.78 -0.49 14.56
CA GLU A 38 -0.72 -0.55 15.58
C GLU A 38 -1.15 -1.35 16.81
N LEU A 39 -2.39 -1.18 17.27
CA LEU A 39 -2.96 -1.94 18.39
C LEU A 39 -3.22 -3.42 18.08
N ASN A 40 -3.33 -3.79 16.80
CA ASN A 40 -3.69 -5.13 16.36
C ASN A 40 -2.55 -5.85 15.62
N GLY A 41 -1.29 -5.51 15.94
CA GLY A 41 -0.11 -6.22 15.42
C GLY A 41 0.36 -5.76 14.03
N GLY A 42 -0.05 -4.57 13.61
CA GLY A 42 0.37 -3.93 12.37
C GLY A 42 -0.66 -4.06 11.25
N GLN A 43 -0.17 -4.12 10.01
CA GLN A 43 -1.02 -4.22 8.84
C GLN A 43 -1.69 -5.61 8.77
N ILE A 44 -3.02 -5.65 8.67
CA ILE A 44 -3.82 -6.89 8.72
C ILE A 44 -4.25 -7.36 7.33
N CYS A 45 -4.65 -6.40 6.49
CA CYS A 45 -5.19 -6.60 5.15
C CYS A 45 -5.02 -5.31 4.34
N THR A 46 -5.11 -5.40 3.01
CA THR A 46 -5.16 -4.19 2.18
C THR A 46 -6.53 -3.53 2.29
N VAL A 47 -6.59 -2.21 2.41
CA VAL A 47 -7.86 -1.46 2.34
C VAL A 47 -7.84 -0.61 1.07
N SER A 48 -8.71 -0.93 0.12
CA SER A 48 -8.92 -0.15 -1.10
C SER A 48 -10.24 0.60 -1.00
N THR A 49 -10.29 1.80 -1.56
CA THR A 49 -11.47 2.68 -1.51
C THR A 49 -11.98 2.98 -2.92
N PHE A 50 -13.30 2.98 -3.09
CA PHE A 50 -14.00 3.17 -4.36
C PHE A 50 -15.03 4.28 -4.18
N GLY A 51 -14.80 5.40 -4.84
CA GLY A 51 -15.66 6.58 -4.76
C GLY A 51 -16.54 6.72 -5.99
N PHE A 52 -17.86 6.82 -5.82
CA PHE A 52 -18.82 6.94 -6.92
C PHE A 52 -19.38 8.35 -7.04
N GLY A 53 -19.39 8.88 -8.27
CA GLY A 53 -19.92 10.22 -8.54
C GLY A 53 -19.11 11.33 -7.86
N TYR A 54 -19.64 12.55 -7.91
CA TYR A 54 -18.85 13.75 -7.60
C TYR A 54 -19.06 14.28 -6.17
N ASN A 55 -20.04 13.77 -5.43
CA ASN A 55 -20.39 14.27 -4.10
C ASN A 55 -19.72 13.46 -2.97
N LEU A 56 -18.41 13.31 -3.05
CA LEU A 56 -17.62 12.54 -2.09
C LEU A 56 -16.36 13.30 -1.65
N ASP A 57 -15.69 12.79 -0.62
CA ASP A 57 -14.38 13.30 -0.20
C ASP A 57 -13.26 12.36 -0.69
N SER A 58 -12.71 12.69 -1.86
CA SER A 58 -11.62 11.91 -2.46
C SER A 58 -10.31 11.98 -1.66
N GLY A 59 -10.13 13.03 -0.84
CA GLY A 59 -8.97 13.18 0.03
C GLY A 59 -8.99 12.13 1.14
N ILE A 60 -10.13 12.00 1.82
CA ILE A 60 -10.33 10.99 2.87
C ILE A 60 -10.19 9.58 2.29
N LEU A 61 -10.82 9.29 1.15
CA LEU A 61 -10.75 7.98 0.51
C LEU A 61 -9.32 7.62 0.09
N ARG A 62 -8.58 8.56 -0.48
CA ARG A 62 -7.16 8.37 -0.83
C ARG A 62 -6.30 8.16 0.41
N SER A 63 -6.53 8.93 1.47
CA SER A 63 -5.77 8.81 2.73
C SER A 63 -6.00 7.45 3.40
N LEU A 64 -7.25 6.97 3.44
CA LEU A 64 -7.58 5.63 3.94
C LEU A 64 -6.94 4.52 3.09
N ALA A 65 -6.99 4.64 1.77
CA ALA A 65 -6.36 3.65 0.89
C ALA A 65 -4.84 3.60 1.07
N THR A 66 -4.18 4.75 1.17
CA THR A 66 -2.74 4.83 1.42
C THR A 66 -2.37 4.23 2.77
N GLU A 67 -3.09 4.60 3.85
CA GLU A 67 -2.86 4.01 5.18
C GLU A 67 -3.09 2.49 5.17
N GLY A 68 -4.09 2.03 4.43
CA GLY A 68 -4.41 0.62 4.24
C GLY A 68 -3.56 -0.10 3.21
N GLN A 69 -2.54 0.52 2.59
CA GLN A 69 -1.72 -0.06 1.52
C GLN A 69 -2.55 -0.64 0.35
N GLY A 70 -3.71 -0.05 0.07
CA GLY A 70 -4.58 -0.39 -1.05
C GLY A 70 -4.67 0.73 -2.09
N ILE A 71 -5.66 0.65 -2.97
CA ILE A 71 -5.85 1.63 -4.05
C ILE A 71 -7.09 2.47 -3.81
N TYR A 72 -7.04 3.73 -4.25
CA TYR A 72 -8.23 4.55 -4.42
C TYR A 72 -8.63 4.55 -5.89
N ALA A 73 -9.89 4.22 -6.18
CA ALA A 73 -10.49 4.32 -7.50
C ALA A 73 -11.66 5.32 -7.49
N PHE A 74 -11.59 6.30 -8.38
CA PHE A 74 -12.68 7.23 -8.63
C PHE A 74 -13.54 6.73 -9.80
N ILE A 75 -14.84 6.63 -9.60
CA ILE A 75 -15.81 6.10 -10.55
C ILE A 75 -16.84 7.22 -10.84
N PRO A 76 -16.67 7.99 -11.94
CA PRO A 76 -17.55 9.12 -12.25
C PRO A 76 -18.98 8.69 -12.61
N ASP A 77 -19.14 7.51 -13.23
CA ASP A 77 -20.40 6.97 -13.67
C ASP A 77 -20.39 5.43 -13.77
N GLY A 78 -21.57 4.85 -14.03
CA GLY A 78 -21.80 3.40 -14.07
C GLY A 78 -20.95 2.62 -15.09
N SER A 79 -20.46 3.27 -16.15
CA SER A 79 -19.72 2.58 -17.22
C SER A 79 -18.37 2.02 -16.77
N LEU A 80 -17.77 2.64 -15.75
CA LEU A 80 -16.45 2.26 -15.23
C LEU A 80 -16.51 1.29 -14.05
N VAL A 81 -17.70 1.03 -13.50
CA VAL A 81 -17.89 0.15 -12.33
C VAL A 81 -17.36 -1.26 -12.62
N GLY A 82 -17.84 -1.89 -13.69
CA GLY A 82 -17.48 -3.27 -14.03
C GLY A 82 -15.96 -3.44 -14.17
N THR A 83 -15.33 -2.62 -15.01
CA THR A 83 -13.89 -2.65 -15.25
C THR A 83 -13.08 -2.42 -13.97
N THR A 84 -13.51 -1.48 -13.13
CA THR A 84 -12.80 -1.15 -11.88
C THR A 84 -12.82 -2.32 -10.89
N PHE A 85 -13.98 -2.98 -10.72
CA PHE A 85 -14.10 -4.13 -9.83
C PHE A 85 -13.39 -5.36 -10.35
N VAL A 86 -13.49 -5.65 -11.66
CA VAL A 86 -12.77 -6.77 -12.28
C VAL A 86 -11.26 -6.60 -12.07
N ASN A 87 -10.72 -5.40 -12.29
CA ASN A 87 -9.31 -5.11 -12.06
C ASN A 87 -8.92 -5.27 -10.59
N ALA A 88 -9.72 -4.74 -9.65
CA ALA A 88 -9.44 -4.85 -8.23
C ALA A 88 -9.43 -6.30 -7.73
N VAL A 89 -10.47 -7.07 -8.06
CA VAL A 89 -10.59 -8.48 -7.66
C VAL A 89 -9.50 -9.32 -8.31
N SER A 90 -9.22 -9.14 -9.61
CA SER A 90 -8.18 -9.89 -10.31
C SER A 90 -6.81 -9.66 -9.68
N ASN A 91 -6.48 -8.41 -9.33
CA ASN A 91 -5.24 -8.08 -8.63
C ASN A 91 -5.17 -8.70 -7.23
N THR A 92 -6.26 -8.67 -6.47
CA THR A 92 -6.32 -9.33 -5.16
C THR A 92 -6.12 -10.84 -5.28
N LEU A 93 -6.78 -11.50 -6.23
CA LEU A 93 -6.64 -12.94 -6.46
C LEU A 93 -5.26 -13.33 -7.03
N ALA A 94 -4.63 -12.44 -7.78
CA ALA A 94 -3.26 -12.62 -8.29
C ALA A 94 -2.18 -12.28 -7.26
N THR A 95 -2.53 -11.98 -6.00
CA THR A 95 -1.54 -11.64 -4.97
C THR A 95 -0.74 -12.87 -4.55
N TYR A 96 0.57 -12.81 -4.77
CA TYR A 96 1.54 -13.85 -4.40
C TYR A 96 2.04 -13.70 -2.95
N ALA A 97 2.37 -12.47 -2.55
CA ALA A 97 2.88 -12.17 -1.23
C ALA A 97 2.21 -10.93 -0.67
N CYS A 98 1.82 -10.97 0.60
CA CYS A 98 1.31 -9.82 1.34
C CYS A 98 2.45 -9.19 2.13
N GLN A 99 2.44 -7.85 2.27
CA GLN A 99 3.36 -7.11 3.15
C GLN A 99 4.85 -7.43 2.91
N ALA A 100 5.24 -7.61 1.65
CA ALA A 100 6.60 -7.94 1.30
C ALA A 100 7.54 -6.78 1.66
N VAL A 101 8.76 -7.15 2.05
CA VAL A 101 9.82 -6.24 2.46
C VAL A 101 11.09 -6.59 1.69
N VAL A 102 11.68 -5.61 1.03
CA VAL A 102 12.98 -5.73 0.39
C VAL A 102 14.06 -5.28 1.38
N LYS A 103 15.07 -6.13 1.57
CA LYS A 103 16.21 -5.86 2.43
C LYS A 103 17.46 -5.73 1.56
N ILE A 104 18.15 -4.61 1.66
CA ILE A 104 19.35 -4.31 0.89
C ILE A 104 20.49 -4.12 1.88
N SER A 105 21.39 -5.09 1.93
CA SER A 105 22.56 -5.08 2.82
C SER A 105 23.75 -4.39 2.16
N GLY A 106 24.78 -4.06 2.95
CA GLY A 106 26.03 -3.48 2.42
C GLY A 106 25.93 -1.98 2.13
N LEU A 107 25.01 -1.30 2.82
CA LEU A 107 24.82 0.14 2.74
C LEU A 107 25.11 0.85 4.07
N SER A 108 25.79 0.17 5.01
CA SER A 108 26.13 0.70 6.33
C SER A 108 27.09 1.88 6.29
N ASP A 109 27.90 1.95 5.23
CA ASP A 109 29.01 2.90 5.12
C ASP A 109 28.58 4.22 4.47
N PHE A 110 27.28 4.36 4.14
CA PHE A 110 26.72 5.56 3.54
C PHE A 110 25.83 6.30 4.54
N ASP A 111 26.16 7.57 4.81
CA ASP A 111 25.50 8.38 5.84
C ASP A 111 24.03 8.71 5.53
N GLU A 112 23.64 8.73 4.25
CA GLU A 112 22.28 9.15 3.86
C GLU A 112 21.76 8.37 2.64
N VAL A 113 21.29 7.13 2.85
CA VAL A 113 20.62 6.37 1.79
C VAL A 113 19.18 6.85 1.69
N THR A 114 18.92 7.80 0.79
CA THR A 114 17.56 8.22 0.47
C THR A 114 16.92 7.20 -0.47
N ALA A 115 16.04 6.36 0.07
CA ALA A 115 15.40 5.35 -0.74
C ALA A 115 14.09 5.85 -1.39
N ILE A 116 14.07 5.66 -2.72
CA ILE A 116 12.94 5.21 -3.54
C ILE A 116 12.12 6.25 -4.26
N HIS A 117 12.38 6.27 -5.57
CA HIS A 117 11.41 6.60 -6.60
C HIS A 117 10.92 5.30 -7.25
N GLY A 118 9.60 5.12 -7.29
CA GLY A 118 8.93 3.98 -7.89
C GLY A 118 7.41 4.06 -7.68
N TYR A 119 6.62 3.62 -8.65
CA TYR A 119 5.16 3.54 -8.49
C TYR A 119 4.82 2.37 -7.56
N LEU A 120 4.58 2.69 -6.29
CA LEU A 120 4.00 1.75 -5.32
C LEU A 120 2.54 2.17 -5.08
N PRO A 121 1.56 1.54 -5.75
CA PRO A 121 0.16 1.87 -5.52
C PRO A 121 -0.18 1.66 -4.04
N GLY A 122 -0.67 2.69 -3.38
CA GLY A 122 -1.03 2.66 -1.96
C GLY A 122 0.12 2.84 -0.97
N LEU A 123 1.37 2.92 -1.42
CA LEU A 123 2.54 3.18 -0.56
C LEU A 123 3.23 4.44 -1.05
N GLN A 124 2.74 5.58 -0.57
CA GLN A 124 3.35 6.88 -0.87
C GLN A 124 4.10 7.39 0.34
N GLY A 125 5.33 7.85 0.13
CA GLY A 125 6.12 8.57 1.12
C GLY A 125 7.28 7.80 1.75
N PRO A 126 8.23 8.52 2.38
CA PRO A 126 9.47 7.97 2.94
C PRO A 126 9.25 7.05 4.15
N GLN A 127 8.05 7.04 4.75
CA GLN A 127 7.68 6.24 5.91
C GLN A 127 7.82 4.71 5.72
N HIS A 128 7.93 4.25 4.47
CA HIS A 128 8.08 2.83 4.15
C HIS A 128 9.55 2.39 4.02
N VAL A 129 10.47 3.32 4.24
CA VAL A 129 11.92 3.12 4.14
C VAL A 129 12.51 3.30 5.53
N VAL A 130 13.28 2.30 5.96
CA VAL A 130 13.93 2.32 7.27
C VAL A 130 15.40 1.97 7.09
N GLN A 131 16.28 2.92 7.37
CA GLN A 131 17.72 2.66 7.46
C GLN A 131 18.02 1.91 8.76
N LYS A 132 18.85 0.89 8.66
CA LYS A 132 19.28 -0.01 9.73
C LYS A 132 20.80 -0.10 9.73
N SER A 133 21.38 -0.56 10.83
CA SER A 133 22.84 -0.73 10.95
C SER A 133 23.45 -1.67 9.90
N TRP A 134 22.66 -2.59 9.34
CA TRP A 134 23.09 -3.55 8.31
C TRP A 134 22.79 -3.08 6.87
N GLY A 135 22.07 -1.96 6.69
CA GLY A 135 21.68 -1.45 5.39
C GLY A 135 20.26 -0.87 5.38
N LEU A 136 19.49 -1.17 4.34
CA LEU A 136 18.20 -0.54 4.07
C LEU A 136 17.06 -1.55 4.05
N GLN A 137 15.95 -1.22 4.70
CA GLN A 137 14.72 -1.99 4.67
C GLN A 137 13.59 -1.18 4.00
N VAL A 138 12.93 -1.78 3.02
CA VAL A 138 11.90 -1.13 2.21
C VAL A 138 10.64 -1.97 2.23
N SER A 139 9.55 -1.41 2.74
CA SER A 139 8.24 -2.05 2.66
C SER A 139 7.64 -1.83 1.28
N ILE A 140 7.30 -2.91 0.57
CA ILE A 140 6.73 -2.87 -0.78
C ILE A 140 5.29 -3.36 -0.84
N GLY A 141 4.69 -3.76 0.30
CA GLY A 141 3.29 -4.17 0.37
C GLY A 141 3.01 -5.45 -0.42
N SER A 142 1.83 -5.57 -1.02
CA SER A 142 1.43 -6.78 -1.75
C SER A 142 2.14 -6.92 -3.09
N VAL A 143 2.64 -8.11 -3.41
CA VAL A 143 3.26 -8.47 -4.70
C VAL A 143 2.30 -9.37 -5.45
N MET A 144 2.03 -9.05 -6.71
CA MET A 144 1.07 -9.77 -7.56
C MET A 144 1.79 -10.46 -8.72
N TYR A 145 1.28 -11.59 -9.17
CA TYR A 145 1.77 -12.28 -10.36
C TYR A 145 1.62 -11.38 -11.60
N GLY A 146 2.64 -11.36 -12.46
CA GLY A 146 2.65 -10.57 -13.70
C GLY A 146 2.79 -9.05 -13.51
N GLN A 147 2.90 -8.56 -12.28
CA GLN A 147 3.05 -7.13 -11.97
C GLN A 147 4.47 -6.82 -11.51
N THR A 148 5.33 -6.43 -12.45
CA THR A 148 6.72 -6.04 -12.16
C THR A 148 6.76 -4.73 -11.37
N ARG A 149 7.61 -4.67 -10.35
CA ARG A 149 7.88 -3.47 -9.57
C ARG A 149 9.36 -3.12 -9.64
N SER A 150 9.64 -1.83 -9.78
CA SER A 150 11.00 -1.28 -9.78
C SER A 150 11.20 -0.42 -8.55
N ILE A 151 12.35 -0.59 -7.92
CA ILE A 151 12.76 0.13 -6.72
C ILE A 151 14.09 0.80 -7.06
N ILE A 152 14.11 2.13 -7.05
CA ILE A 152 15.33 2.90 -7.34
C ILE A 152 15.92 3.37 -6.02
N VAL A 153 17.13 2.94 -5.69
CA VAL A 153 17.81 3.38 -4.47
C VAL A 153 18.88 4.39 -4.87
N SER A 154 18.82 5.60 -4.29
CA SER A 154 19.88 6.59 -4.44
C SER A 154 20.88 6.40 -3.31
N VAL A 155 22.15 6.21 -3.66
CA VAL A 155 23.25 6.10 -2.70
C VAL A 155 24.19 7.28 -2.90
N PRO A 156 24.65 7.94 -1.82
CA PRO A 156 25.64 8.99 -1.93
C PRO A 156 26.98 8.39 -2.40
N PRO A 157 27.89 9.19 -3.00
CA PRO A 157 29.22 8.72 -3.34
C PRO A 157 29.97 8.26 -2.08
N PRO A 158 30.88 7.28 -2.19
CA PRO A 158 31.66 6.82 -1.06
C PRO A 158 32.51 7.95 -0.48
N SER A 159 32.52 8.07 0.85
CA SER A 159 33.39 8.99 1.59
C SER A 159 34.85 8.64 1.27
N SER A 160 35.61 9.62 0.78
CA SER A 160 37.04 9.47 0.44
C SER A 160 37.93 9.29 1.66
#